data_AF-A0A7W1F312-F1
#
_entry.id   AF-A0A7W1F312-F1
#
_cell.length_a   1.000
_cell.length_b   1.000
_cell.length_c   1.000
_cell.angle_alpha   90.00
_cell.angle_beta   90.00
_cell.angle_gamma   90.00
#
_symmetry.space_group_name_H-M   'P 1'
#
loop_
_entity.id
_entity.type
_entity.pdbx_description
1 polymer ?
#
loop_
_entity_poly.entity_id
_entity_poly.type
_entity_poly.pdbx_seq_one_letter_code
_entity_poly.pdbx_strand_id
1 'polypeptide(L)'
;MLKAWFHLACGNWNVLNQLEGQTKKSGEVGEQAKLLLERAESYLTERKSALEQSEFDLGSYVEYKKLAVAVAKAPNLKDQGKAMDEKLKASSAADPLKAEITARAAYFKIAPMQCSNKKTERDNAKAGYEQLAKKFGDTAFGQQAKQAIIVMEEPAAH
;
A
#
# COMPACT_ATOMS: atom_id res chain seq x y z
N MET A 1 24.06 6.66 -11.84
CA MET A 1 22.87 7.22 -12.49
C MET A 1 21.89 6.16 -12.97
N LEU A 2 22.23 5.26 -13.91
CA LEU A 2 21.33 4.16 -14.37
C LEU A 2 20.70 3.33 -13.25
N LYS A 3 21.47 2.98 -12.20
CA LYS A 3 20.95 2.24 -11.04
C LYS A 3 19.86 3.01 -10.26
N ALA A 4 20.03 4.33 -10.09
CA ALA A 4 19.07 5.15 -9.36
C ALA A 4 17.77 5.31 -10.15
N TRP A 5 17.86 5.54 -11.46
CA TRP A 5 16.70 5.57 -12.34
C TRP A 5 15.93 4.24 -12.33
N PHE A 6 16.64 3.11 -12.43
CA PHE A 6 16.02 1.78 -12.33
C PHE A 6 15.27 1.59 -11.02
N HIS A 7 15.87 1.98 -9.88
CA HIS A 7 15.19 1.91 -8.59
C HIS A 7 13.93 2.79 -8.53
N LEU A 8 13.97 4.00 -9.09
CA LEU A 8 12.78 4.86 -9.19
C LEU A 8 11.69 4.25 -10.08
N ALA A 9 12.06 3.70 -11.23
CA ALA A 9 11.13 3.02 -12.14
C ALA A 9 10.46 1.80 -11.49
N CYS A 10 11.18 1.08 -10.63
CA CYS A 10 10.63 -0.03 -9.83
C CYS A 10 9.87 0.42 -8.57
N GLY A 11 9.69 1.73 -8.34
CA GLY A 11 8.98 2.25 -7.18
C GLY A 11 9.75 2.19 -5.85
N ASN A 12 11.08 2.00 -5.88
CA ASN A 12 11.92 2.11 -4.69
C ASN A 12 12.33 3.57 -4.45
N TRP A 13 11.47 4.31 -3.75
CA TRP A 13 11.65 5.72 -3.44
C TRP A 13 12.70 6.03 -2.38
N ASN A 14 13.26 5.02 -1.70
CA ASN A 14 14.35 5.25 -0.73
C ASN A 14 15.62 5.80 -1.40
N VAL A 15 15.76 5.60 -2.70
CA VAL A 15 16.88 6.13 -3.49
C VAL A 15 16.88 7.66 -3.57
N LEU A 16 15.76 8.34 -3.30
CA LEU A 16 15.67 9.80 -3.29
C LEU A 16 16.60 10.43 -2.22
N ASN A 17 16.72 9.80 -1.06
CA ASN A 17 17.66 10.24 -0.01
C ASN A 17 19.12 10.17 -0.48
N GLN A 18 19.46 9.16 -1.29
CA GLN A 18 20.81 9.00 -1.84
C GLN A 18 21.08 10.05 -2.93
N LEU A 19 20.07 10.33 -3.77
CA LEU A 19 20.15 11.38 -4.79
C LEU A 19 20.31 12.77 -4.17
N GLU A 20 19.58 13.07 -3.10
CA GLU A 20 19.73 14.32 -2.32
C GLU A 20 21.18 14.52 -1.85
N GLY A 21 21.85 13.47 -1.39
CA GLY A 21 23.28 13.54 -1.02
C GLY A 21 24.20 13.80 -2.22
N GLN A 22 23.84 13.30 -3.41
CA GLN A 22 24.63 13.46 -4.64
C GLN A 22 24.47 14.83 -5.29
N THR A 23 23.35 15.53 -5.09
CA THR A 23 23.12 16.88 -5.63
C THR A 23 24.12 17.92 -5.10
N LYS A 24 24.77 17.63 -3.97
CA LYS A 24 25.80 18.47 -3.34
C LYS A 24 27.18 18.35 -4.00
N LYS A 25 27.39 17.35 -4.87
CA LYS A 25 28.66 17.17 -5.59
C LYS A 25 28.76 18.19 -6.73
N SER A 26 29.98 18.63 -7.03
CA SER A 26 30.26 19.44 -8.21
C SER A 26 30.37 18.59 -9.47
N GLY A 27 30.16 19.22 -10.63
CA GLY A 27 30.26 18.59 -11.94
C GLY A 27 29.04 17.75 -12.33
N GLU A 28 29.20 17.00 -13.41
CA GLU A 28 28.11 16.30 -14.12
C GLU A 28 27.27 15.39 -13.21
N VAL A 29 27.89 14.69 -12.26
CA VAL A 29 27.18 13.78 -11.34
C VAL A 29 26.18 14.54 -10.46
N GLY A 30 26.56 15.73 -9.97
CA GLY A 30 25.68 16.55 -9.15
C GLY A 30 24.52 17.14 -9.94
N GLU A 31 24.79 17.62 -11.15
CA GLU A 31 23.76 18.15 -12.07
C GLU A 31 22.76 17.06 -12.48
N GLN A 32 23.26 15.88 -12.83
CA GLN A 32 22.45 14.72 -13.17
C GLN A 32 21.59 14.24 -12.00
N ALA A 33 22.13 14.25 -10.78
CA ALA A 33 21.37 13.91 -9.58
C ALA A 33 20.25 14.93 -9.31
N LYS A 34 20.50 16.23 -9.51
CA LYS A 34 19.48 17.29 -9.39
C LYS A 34 18.35 17.08 -10.39
N LEU A 35 18.68 16.90 -11.66
CA LEU A 35 17.69 16.68 -12.72
C LEU A 35 16.83 15.44 -12.44
N LEU A 36 17.45 14.34 -11.99
CA LEU A 36 16.72 13.12 -11.67
C LEU A 36 15.80 13.31 -10.45
N LEU A 37 16.25 14.05 -9.43
CA LEU A 37 15.45 14.39 -8.25
C LEU A 37 14.24 15.24 -8.64
N GLU A 38 14.44 16.32 -9.40
CA GLU A 38 13.38 17.22 -9.87
C GLU A 38 12.32 16.48 -10.70
N ARG A 39 12.74 15.57 -11.59
CA ARG A 39 11.83 14.72 -12.37
C ARG A 39 11.03 13.77 -11.50
N ALA A 40 11.67 13.15 -10.50
CA ALA A 40 10.99 12.25 -9.59
C ALA A 40 9.94 12.99 -8.74
N GLU A 41 10.28 14.18 -8.25
CA GLU A 41 9.37 15.03 -7.47
C GLU A 41 8.20 15.55 -8.32
N SER A 42 8.46 15.93 -9.57
CA SER A 42 7.40 16.32 -10.51
C SER A 42 6.42 15.17 -10.75
N TYR A 43 6.94 13.97 -11.02
CA TYR A 43 6.11 12.78 -11.20
C TYR A 43 5.26 12.45 -9.95
N LEU A 44 5.84 12.54 -8.75
CA LEU A 44 5.11 12.32 -7.50
C LEU A 44 4.01 13.36 -7.29
N THR A 45 4.26 14.61 -7.68
CA THR A 45 3.27 15.71 -7.62
C THR A 45 2.11 15.49 -8.59
N GLU A 46 2.40 15.06 -9.83
CA GLU A 46 1.38 14.71 -10.82
C GLU A 46 0.51 13.53 -10.34
N ARG A 47 1.14 12.46 -9.84
CA ARG A 47 0.44 11.31 -9.28
C ARG A 47 -0.44 11.69 -8.09
N LYS A 48 0.06 12.59 -7.22
CA LYS A 48 -0.71 13.10 -6.08
C LYS A 48 -1.94 13.86 -6.57
N SER A 49 -1.75 14.76 -7.53
CA SER A 49 -2.83 15.58 -8.08
C SER A 49 -3.92 14.73 -8.75
N ALA A 50 -3.53 13.71 -9.52
CA ALA A 50 -4.45 12.77 -10.13
C ALA A 50 -5.26 11.99 -9.08
N LEU A 51 -4.60 11.55 -8.01
CA LEU A 51 -5.25 10.80 -6.93
C LEU A 51 -6.15 11.68 -6.04
N GLU A 52 -5.83 12.97 -5.90
CA GLU A 52 -6.68 13.95 -5.22
C GLU A 52 -7.99 14.23 -5.98
N GLN A 53 -8.02 13.97 -7.28
CA GLN A 53 -9.19 14.13 -8.15
C GLN A 53 -10.03 12.84 -8.28
N SER A 54 -9.50 11.69 -7.87
CA SER A 54 -10.23 10.42 -7.92
C SER A 54 -11.23 10.25 -6.78
N GLU A 55 -12.25 9.44 -7.00
CA GLU A 55 -13.17 9.02 -5.94
C GLU A 55 -12.42 8.26 -4.84
N PHE A 56 -12.76 8.55 -3.58
CA PHE A 56 -12.10 7.96 -2.43
C PHE A 56 -12.75 6.63 -2.05
N ASP A 57 -12.20 5.53 -2.57
CA ASP A 57 -12.62 4.15 -2.33
C ASP A 57 -11.47 3.33 -1.70
N LEU A 58 -11.67 2.02 -1.57
CA LEU A 58 -10.65 1.14 -1.00
C LEU A 58 -9.39 1.03 -1.87
N GLY A 59 -9.55 1.07 -3.20
CA GLY A 59 -8.45 1.02 -4.16
C GLY A 59 -7.61 2.30 -4.06
N SER A 60 -8.24 3.46 -4.14
CA SER A 60 -7.56 4.74 -4.01
C SER A 60 -7.00 4.96 -2.60
N TYR A 61 -7.59 4.40 -1.54
CA TYR A 61 -6.97 4.38 -0.19
C TYR A 61 -5.63 3.64 -0.18
N VAL A 62 -5.55 2.46 -0.80
CA VAL A 62 -4.30 1.68 -0.88
C VAL A 62 -3.25 2.43 -1.70
N GLU A 63 -3.65 3.04 -2.81
CA GLU A 63 -2.77 3.88 -3.61
C GLU A 63 -2.29 5.12 -2.86
N TYR A 64 -3.19 5.81 -2.16
CA TYR A 64 -2.89 6.98 -1.35
C TYR A 64 -1.86 6.67 -0.28
N LYS A 65 -2.00 5.53 0.40
CA LYS A 65 -1.05 5.11 1.43
C LYS A 65 0.34 4.85 0.85
N LYS A 66 0.43 4.19 -0.31
CA LYS A 66 1.72 3.96 -0.99
C LYS A 66 2.35 5.28 -1.45
N LEU A 67 1.53 6.17 -2.01
CA LEU A 67 1.99 7.45 -2.53
C LEU A 67 2.41 8.40 -1.40
N ALA A 68 1.68 8.45 -0.28
CA ALA A 68 2.07 9.24 0.89
C ALA A 68 3.46 8.85 1.40
N VAL A 69 3.77 7.55 1.46
CA VAL A 69 5.11 7.06 1.81
C VAL A 69 6.15 7.51 0.78
N ALA A 70 5.87 7.42 -0.52
CA ALA A 70 6.77 7.84 -1.58
C ALA A 70 7.05 9.36 -1.55
N VAL A 71 6.00 10.17 -1.43
CA VAL A 71 6.06 11.64 -1.32
C VAL A 71 6.82 12.06 -0.06
N ALA A 72 6.65 11.35 1.07
CA ALA A 72 7.41 11.60 2.29
C ALA A 72 8.92 11.30 2.16
N LYS A 73 9.37 10.58 1.12
CA LYS A 73 10.79 10.35 0.81
C LYS A 73 11.37 11.42 -0.11
N ALA A 74 10.55 12.19 -0.80
CA ALA A 74 11.00 13.30 -1.64
C ALA A 74 11.37 14.51 -0.77
N PRO A 75 12.63 15.00 -0.82
CA PRO A 75 13.13 16.08 0.04
C PRO A 75 12.23 17.32 0.08
N ASN A 76 11.75 17.78 -1.08
CA ASN A 76 10.94 19.00 -1.16
C ASN A 76 9.45 18.76 -0.93
N LEU A 77 9.02 17.50 -0.82
CA LEU A 77 7.61 17.12 -0.67
C LEU A 77 7.31 16.44 0.68
N LYS A 78 8.30 16.36 1.59
CA LYS A 78 8.17 15.66 2.88
C LYS A 78 6.90 16.03 3.65
N ASP A 79 6.60 17.32 3.74
CA ASP A 79 5.43 17.80 4.48
C ASP A 79 4.12 17.54 3.74
N GLN A 80 4.13 17.51 2.40
CA GLN A 80 2.98 17.06 1.62
C GLN A 80 2.70 15.57 1.88
N GLY A 81 3.74 14.75 2.00
CA GLY A 81 3.60 13.32 2.34
C GLY A 81 2.95 13.11 3.71
N LYS A 82 3.31 13.92 4.71
CA LYS A 82 2.65 13.91 6.03
C LYS A 82 1.19 14.35 5.95
N ALA A 83 0.90 15.45 5.25
CA ALA A 83 -0.46 15.93 5.06
C ALA A 83 -1.35 14.89 4.36
N MET A 84 -0.80 14.13 3.40
CA MET A 84 -1.51 13.01 2.78
C MET A 84 -1.82 11.89 3.78
N ASP A 85 -0.89 11.54 4.68
CA ASP A 85 -1.12 10.52 5.72
C ASP A 85 -2.19 10.97 6.73
N GLU A 86 -2.22 12.25 7.09
CA GLU A 86 -3.26 12.83 7.95
C GLU A 86 -4.64 12.83 7.27
N LYS A 87 -4.70 13.24 6.01
CA LYS A 87 -5.93 13.16 5.20
C LYS A 87 -6.42 11.73 5.09
N LEU A 88 -5.52 10.78 4.87
CA LEU A 88 -5.83 9.35 4.82
C LEU A 88 -6.45 8.87 6.14
N LYS A 89 -5.85 9.22 7.29
CA LYS A 89 -6.38 8.87 8.62
C LYS A 89 -7.79 9.42 8.81
N ALA A 90 -8.01 10.69 8.48
CA ALA A 90 -9.33 11.32 8.57
C ALA A 90 -10.36 10.62 7.67
N SER A 91 -10.04 10.40 6.40
CA SER A 91 -10.97 9.78 5.44
C SER A 91 -11.23 8.31 5.73
N SER A 92 -10.24 7.58 6.26
CA SER A 92 -10.38 6.17 6.67
C SER A 92 -11.19 5.96 7.94
N ALA A 93 -11.50 7.03 8.67
CA ALA A 93 -12.36 6.96 9.86
C ALA A 93 -13.85 6.89 9.50
N ALA A 94 -14.23 7.23 8.26
CA ALA A 94 -15.60 7.20 7.77
C ALA A 94 -16.07 5.76 7.47
N ASP A 95 -17.32 5.46 7.84
CA ASP A 95 -18.04 4.25 7.43
C ASP A 95 -18.64 4.49 6.03
N PRO A 96 -18.59 3.57 5.04
CA PRO A 96 -18.23 2.13 5.07
C PRO A 96 -16.73 1.80 4.90
N LEU A 97 -15.89 2.77 4.52
CA LEU A 97 -14.50 2.52 4.15
C LEU A 97 -13.65 1.96 5.31
N LYS A 98 -13.91 2.41 6.54
CA LYS A 98 -13.25 1.88 7.75
C LYS A 98 -13.47 0.38 7.91
N ALA A 99 -14.69 -0.09 7.66
CA ALA A 99 -15.04 -1.51 7.75
C ALA A 99 -14.28 -2.30 6.69
N GLU A 100 -14.23 -1.80 5.45
CA GLU A 100 -13.47 -2.41 4.34
C GLU A 100 -11.96 -2.50 4.63
N ILE A 101 -11.36 -1.41 5.10
CA ILE A 101 -9.92 -1.39 5.45
C ILE A 101 -9.62 -2.40 6.56
N THR A 102 -10.49 -2.48 7.57
CA THR A 102 -10.35 -3.41 8.69
C THR A 102 -10.49 -4.85 8.23
N ALA A 103 -11.52 -5.13 7.41
CA ALA A 103 -11.77 -6.45 6.85
C ALA A 103 -10.60 -6.93 5.98
N ARG A 104 -10.09 -6.05 5.10
CA ARG A 104 -8.89 -6.30 4.29
C ARG A 104 -7.68 -6.65 5.15
N ALA A 105 -7.39 -5.87 6.18
CA ALA A 105 -6.25 -6.11 7.05
C ALA A 105 -6.35 -7.45 7.80
N ALA A 106 -7.54 -7.79 8.30
CA ALA A 106 -7.81 -9.07 8.94
C ALA A 106 -7.65 -10.24 7.95
N TYR A 107 -8.22 -10.12 6.75
CA TYR A 107 -8.15 -11.15 5.71
C TYR A 107 -6.70 -11.53 5.38
N PHE A 108 -5.86 -10.53 5.07
CA PHE A 108 -4.46 -10.78 4.71
C PHE A 108 -3.60 -11.25 5.87
N LYS A 109 -4.03 -11.05 7.12
CA LYS A 109 -3.38 -11.67 8.30
C LYS A 109 -3.72 -13.17 8.39
N ILE A 110 -4.91 -13.56 7.95
CA ILE A 110 -5.40 -14.93 8.01
C ILE A 110 -4.85 -15.77 6.85
N ALA A 111 -4.83 -15.21 5.63
CA ALA A 111 -4.54 -15.93 4.39
C ALA A 111 -3.27 -16.81 4.39
N PRO A 112 -2.12 -16.38 4.98
CA PRO A 112 -0.94 -17.25 5.02
C PRO A 112 -1.15 -18.55 5.81
N MET A 113 -2.00 -18.53 6.84
CA MET A 113 -2.27 -19.69 7.69
C MET A 113 -3.14 -20.75 7.00
N GLN A 114 -3.96 -20.34 6.03
CA GLN A 114 -4.80 -21.24 5.24
C GLN A 114 -3.97 -22.26 4.45
N CYS A 115 -2.82 -21.85 3.93
CA CYS A 115 -1.93 -22.70 3.14
C CYS A 115 -0.86 -23.40 3.99
N SER A 116 -0.97 -23.37 5.32
CA SER A 116 0.01 -23.99 6.20
C SER A 116 -0.10 -25.52 6.21
N ASN A 117 1.05 -26.18 6.32
CA ASN A 117 1.11 -27.62 6.58
C ASN A 117 0.66 -27.99 8.01
N LYS A 118 0.63 -27.03 8.95
CA LYS A 118 0.19 -27.30 10.32
C LYS A 118 -1.33 -27.27 10.40
N LYS A 119 -1.92 -28.37 10.85
CA LYS A 119 -3.38 -28.47 11.06
C LYS A 119 -3.93 -27.34 11.93
N THR A 120 -3.26 -27.05 13.05
CA THR A 120 -3.67 -25.99 13.99
C THR A 120 -3.70 -24.60 13.35
N GLU A 121 -2.78 -24.29 12.43
CA GLU A 121 -2.78 -23.02 11.71
C GLU A 121 -3.93 -22.96 10.70
N ARG A 122 -4.25 -24.06 10.03
CA ARG A 122 -5.42 -24.15 9.15
C ARG A 122 -6.75 -24.03 9.91
N ASP A 123 -6.86 -24.69 11.07
CA ASP A 123 -8.04 -24.58 11.93
C ASP A 123 -8.21 -23.13 12.45
N ASN A 124 -7.11 -22.49 12.86
CA ASN A 124 -7.11 -21.07 13.22
C ASN A 124 -7.48 -20.16 12.04
N ALA A 125 -7.05 -20.50 10.83
CA ALA A 125 -7.40 -19.73 9.63
C ALA A 125 -8.91 -19.80 9.36
N LYS A 126 -9.50 -21.00 9.45
CA LYS A 126 -10.95 -21.21 9.31
C LYS A 126 -11.73 -20.38 10.33
N ALA A 127 -11.39 -20.52 11.63
CA ALA A 127 -12.05 -19.74 12.69
C ALA A 127 -11.87 -18.23 12.49
N GLY A 128 -10.70 -17.80 12.01
CA GLY A 128 -10.44 -16.40 11.66
C GLY A 128 -11.34 -15.90 10.53
N TYR A 129 -11.52 -16.69 9.47
CA TYR A 129 -12.42 -16.34 8.37
C TYR A 129 -13.89 -16.33 8.80
N GLU A 130 -14.33 -17.26 9.65
CA GLU A 130 -15.70 -17.26 10.19
C GLU A 130 -15.99 -15.99 10.99
N GLN A 131 -15.06 -15.56 11.85
CA GLN A 131 -15.18 -14.30 12.59
C GLN A 131 -15.22 -13.09 11.66
N LEU A 132 -14.37 -13.08 10.63
CA LEU A 132 -14.31 -12.02 9.63
C LEU A 132 -15.61 -11.93 8.82
N ALA A 133 -16.10 -13.05 8.30
CA ALA A 133 -17.34 -13.15 7.54
C ALA A 133 -18.58 -12.77 8.37
N LYS A 134 -18.60 -13.11 9.67
CA LYS A 134 -19.68 -12.73 10.58
C LYS A 134 -19.69 -11.23 10.89
N LYS A 135 -18.51 -10.66 11.17
CA LYS A 135 -18.40 -9.27 11.64
C LYS A 135 -18.42 -8.24 10.51
N PHE A 136 -17.90 -8.59 9.34
CA PHE A 136 -17.73 -7.70 8.20
C PHE A 136 -18.40 -8.27 6.94
N GLY A 137 -19.53 -8.98 7.11
CA GLY A 137 -20.16 -9.75 6.06
C GLY A 137 -20.51 -8.98 4.79
N ASP A 138 -20.80 -7.68 4.91
CA ASP A 138 -21.19 -6.82 3.78
C ASP A 138 -19.98 -6.21 3.05
N THR A 139 -18.77 -6.38 3.58
CA THR A 139 -17.54 -5.93 2.93
C THR A 139 -17.07 -6.92 1.86
N ALA A 140 -16.34 -6.45 0.85
CA ALA A 140 -15.74 -7.31 -0.17
C ALA A 140 -14.86 -8.41 0.45
N PHE A 141 -14.07 -8.06 1.48
CA PHE A 141 -13.20 -9.01 2.17
C PHE A 141 -13.94 -9.96 3.12
N GLY A 142 -15.09 -9.55 3.67
CA GLY A 142 -15.98 -10.45 4.41
C GLY A 142 -16.64 -11.48 3.50
N GLN A 143 -17.01 -11.08 2.28
CA GLN A 143 -17.52 -12.02 1.26
C GLN A 143 -16.42 -12.96 0.76
N GLN A 144 -15.20 -12.47 0.54
CA GLN A 144 -14.06 -13.33 0.23
C GLN A 144 -13.76 -14.33 1.35
N ALA A 145 -13.91 -13.93 2.62
CA ALA A 145 -13.76 -14.84 3.75
C ALA A 145 -14.79 -15.99 3.72
N LYS A 146 -16.05 -15.71 3.35
CA LYS A 146 -17.06 -16.76 3.15
C LYS A 146 -16.63 -17.75 2.06
N GLN A 147 -16.13 -17.25 0.94
CA GLN A 147 -15.64 -18.11 -0.14
C GLN A 147 -14.43 -18.95 0.30
N ALA A 148 -13.51 -18.37 1.08
CA ALA A 148 -12.35 -19.10 1.59
C ALA A 148 -12.75 -20.25 2.53
N ILE A 149 -13.78 -20.07 3.37
CA ILE A 149 -14.32 -21.14 4.23
C ILE A 149 -14.82 -22.31 3.37
N ILE A 150 -15.62 -22.03 2.33
CA ILE A 150 -16.13 -23.06 1.42
C ILE A 150 -14.99 -23.88 0.81
N VAL A 151 -13.98 -23.20 0.27
CA VAL A 151 -12.79 -23.85 -0.34
C VAL A 151 -12.00 -24.68 0.67
N MET A 152 -11.96 -24.25 1.94
CA MET A 152 -11.28 -25.01 3.00
C MET A 152 -12.08 -26.21 3.50
N GLU A 153 -13.40 -26.23 3.28
CA GLU A 153 -14.30 -27.33 3.63
C GLU A 153 -14.47 -28.35 2.49
N GLU A 154 -14.18 -27.96 1.25
CA GLU A 154 -14.15 -28.90 0.13
C GLU A 154 -13.12 -30.02 0.39
N PRO A 155 -13.51 -31.30 0.24
CA PRO A 155 -12.56 -32.40 0.34
C PRO A 155 -11.50 -32.22 -0.73
N ALA A 156 -10.23 -32.34 -0.35
CA ALA A 156 -9.12 -32.30 -1.30
C ALA A 156 -9.38 -33.35 -2.39
N ALA A 157 -9.68 -32.90 -3.61
CA ALA A 157 -9.81 -33.78 -4.76
C ALA A 157 -8.46 -34.51 -4.93
N HIS A 158 -8.49 -35.81 -4.66
CA HIS A 158 -7.36 -36.73 -4.76
C HIS A 158 -6.94 -36.94 -6.22
#